data_AF-A0A523HJU5-F1
#
_entry.id   AF-A0A523HJU5-F1
#
_cell.length_a   1.000
_cell.length_b   1.000
_cell.length_c   1.000
_cell.angle_alpha   90.00
_cell.angle_beta   90.00
_cell.angle_gamma   90.00
#
_symmetry.space_group_name_H-M   'P 1'
#
loop_
_entity.id
_entity.type
_entity.pdbx_description
1 polymer ?
#
loop_
_entity_poly.entity_id
_entity_poly.type
_entity_poly.pdbx_seq_one_letter_code
_entity_poly.pdbx_strand_id
1 'polypeptide(L)'
;MEPAKARGAARDSWLGKDKFQHFFASAFLTGVGYFVAREPFERSQETSTYLGGGFAIGIGAGKEIYDLKSPEGHASVKDFVADLLGAGVTILMISLF
;
A
#
# COMPACT_ATOMS: atom_id res chain seq x y z
N MET A 1 -21.65 22.54 -11.91
CA MET A 1 -21.28 21.12 -11.65
C MET A 1 -20.05 21.15 -10.77
N GLU A 2 -20.06 20.53 -9.59
CA GLU A 2 -18.84 20.43 -8.79
C GLU A 2 -17.79 19.56 -9.50
N PRO A 3 -16.50 19.91 -9.44
CA PRO A 3 -15.45 19.12 -10.07
C PRO A 3 -15.36 17.72 -9.45
N ALA A 4 -15.04 16.70 -10.26
CA ALA A 4 -14.91 15.30 -9.81
C ALA A 4 -13.99 15.15 -8.59
N LYS A 5 -12.95 15.99 -8.52
CA LYS A 5 -12.03 16.12 -7.40
C LYS A 5 -12.75 16.42 -6.07
N ALA A 6 -13.70 17.36 -6.05
CA ALA A 6 -14.44 17.71 -4.82
C ALA A 6 -15.34 16.56 -4.32
N ARG A 7 -15.91 15.77 -5.23
CA ARG A 7 -16.71 14.59 -4.89
C ARG A 7 -15.89 13.44 -4.31
N GLY A 8 -14.66 13.24 -4.81
CA GLY A 8 -13.72 12.25 -4.27
C GLY A 8 -13.36 12.54 -2.82
N ALA A 9 -12.94 13.78 -2.53
CA ALA A 9 -12.63 14.24 -1.17
C ALA A 9 -13.81 14.06 -0.20
N ALA A 10 -15.03 14.42 -0.63
CA ALA A 10 -16.23 14.32 0.21
C ALA A 10 -16.63 12.89 0.57
N ARG A 11 -16.16 11.88 -0.18
CA ARG A 11 -16.45 10.46 0.03
C ARG A 11 -15.27 9.68 0.64
N ASP A 12 -14.15 10.35 0.89
CA ASP A 12 -12.94 9.73 1.44
C ASP A 12 -13.11 9.48 2.95
N SER A 13 -13.65 8.31 3.31
CA SER A 13 -13.85 7.88 4.71
C SER A 13 -12.71 6.98 5.18
N TRP A 14 -12.30 7.13 6.44
CA TRP A 14 -11.28 6.28 7.08
C TRP A 14 -11.67 4.79 7.14
N LEU A 15 -12.97 4.49 7.19
CA LEU A 15 -13.49 3.12 7.24
C LEU A 15 -14.22 2.73 5.94
N GLY A 16 -13.90 3.41 4.84
CA GLY A 16 -14.45 3.07 3.53
C GLY A 16 -13.90 1.75 2.98
N LYS A 17 -14.69 1.07 2.15
CA LYS A 17 -14.28 -0.16 1.42
C LYS A 17 -12.92 0.01 0.74
N ASP A 18 -12.71 1.17 0.15
CA ASP A 18 -11.48 1.57 -0.52
C ASP A 18 -10.23 1.41 0.38
N LYS A 19 -10.29 1.84 1.64
CA LYS A 19 -9.19 1.70 2.61
C LYS A 19 -8.90 0.25 2.96
N PHE A 20 -9.92 -0.59 3.03
CA PHE A 20 -9.71 -2.03 3.17
C PHE A 20 -9.00 -2.62 1.95
N GLN A 21 -9.33 -2.17 0.74
CA GLN A 21 -8.67 -2.65 -0.48
C GLN A 21 -7.19 -2.27 -0.49
N HIS A 22 -6.86 -1.02 -0.14
CA HIS A 22 -5.48 -0.57 0.03
C HIS A 22 -4.71 -1.40 1.06
N PHE A 23 -5.28 -1.58 2.25
CA PHE A 23 -4.69 -2.41 3.31
C PHE A 23 -4.35 -3.83 2.82
N PHE A 24 -5.33 -4.55 2.26
CA PHE A 24 -5.10 -5.93 1.83
C PHE A 24 -4.21 -6.04 0.60
N ALA A 25 -4.30 -5.10 -0.34
CA ALA A 25 -3.40 -5.06 -1.50
C ALA A 25 -1.95 -4.86 -1.06
N SER A 26 -1.70 -3.90 -0.15
CA SER A 26 -0.37 -3.66 0.39
C SER A 26 0.15 -4.84 1.22
N ALA A 27 -0.70 -5.45 2.05
CA ALA A 27 -0.35 -6.65 2.81
C ALA A 27 0.06 -7.82 1.88
N PHE A 28 -0.70 -8.03 0.81
CA PHE A 28 -0.43 -9.04 -0.20
C PHE A 28 0.88 -8.76 -0.96
N LEU A 29 1.07 -7.53 -1.45
CA LEU A 29 2.29 -7.13 -2.16
C LEU A 29 3.53 -7.27 -1.28
N THR A 30 3.41 -6.96 0.02
CA THR A 30 4.49 -7.15 1.00
C THR A 30 4.86 -8.61 1.13
N GLY A 31 3.87 -9.50 1.26
CA GLY A 31 4.08 -10.94 1.38
C GLY A 31 4.67 -11.56 0.11
N VAL A 32 4.19 -11.16 -1.07
CA VAL A 32 4.73 -11.62 -2.36
C VAL A 32 6.17 -11.12 -2.55
N GLY A 33 6.44 -9.85 -2.27
CA GLY A 33 7.79 -9.28 -2.38
C GLY A 33 8.77 -9.96 -1.42
N TYR A 34 8.33 -10.21 -0.18
CA TYR A 34 9.09 -11.00 0.79
C TYR A 34 9.37 -12.40 0.26
N PHE A 35 8.35 -13.13 -0.20
CA PHE A 35 8.49 -14.50 -0.69
C PHE A 35 9.46 -14.59 -1.86
N VAL A 36 9.33 -13.69 -2.85
CA VAL A 36 10.22 -13.65 -4.01
C VAL A 36 11.66 -13.36 -3.60
N ALA A 37 11.88 -12.46 -2.64
CA ALA A 37 13.21 -12.18 -2.11
C ALA A 37 13.78 -13.36 -1.32
N ARG A 38 12.95 -14.03 -0.52
CA ARG A 38 13.37 -15.09 0.40
C ARG A 38 13.66 -16.40 -0.31
N GLU A 39 12.77 -16.82 -1.20
CA GLU A 39 12.78 -18.15 -1.82
C GLU A 39 13.54 -18.14 -3.15
N PRO A 40 13.06 -17.52 -4.26
CA PRO A 40 13.82 -17.43 -5.51
C PRO A 40 15.19 -16.77 -5.44
N PHE A 41 15.35 -15.74 -4.60
CA PHE A 41 16.59 -14.94 -4.55
C PHE A 41 17.46 -15.22 -3.32
N GLU A 42 17.04 -16.16 -2.47
CA GLU A 42 17.79 -16.65 -1.30
C GLU A 42 18.31 -15.52 -0.39
N ARG A 43 17.56 -14.41 -0.27
CA ARG A 43 17.94 -13.32 0.63
C ARG A 43 17.71 -13.71 2.09
N SER A 44 18.40 -13.02 3.00
CA SER A 44 18.14 -13.15 4.44
C SER A 44 16.70 -12.73 4.76
N GLN A 45 16.16 -13.21 5.89
CA GLN A 45 14.82 -12.83 6.35
C GLN A 45 14.71 -11.30 6.48
N GLU A 46 15.68 -10.65 7.11
CA GLU A 46 15.73 -9.20 7.27
C GLU A 46 15.69 -8.47 5.92
N THR A 47 16.58 -8.84 4.98
CA THR A 47 16.61 -8.21 3.65
C THR A 47 15.31 -8.46 2.88
N SER A 48 14.74 -9.66 2.99
CA SER A 48 13.46 -10.00 2.34
C SER A 48 12.30 -9.17 2.89
N THR A 49 12.28 -8.93 4.21
CA THR A 49 11.28 -8.08 4.87
C THR A 49 11.37 -6.64 4.38
N TYR A 50 12.57 -6.06 4.30
CA TYR A 50 12.75 -4.71 3.76
C TYR A 50 12.37 -4.61 2.29
N LEU A 51 12.73 -5.60 1.47
CA LEU A 51 12.37 -5.62 0.05
C LEU A 51 10.87 -5.74 -0.15
N GLY A 52 10.19 -6.64 0.56
CA GLY A 52 8.74 -6.80 0.49
C GLY A 52 8.01 -5.55 0.94
N GLY A 53 8.34 -5.02 2.12
CA GLY A 53 7.71 -3.82 2.66
C GLY A 53 7.98 -2.59 1.78
N GLY A 54 9.23 -2.38 1.37
CA GLY A 54 9.61 -1.27 0.50
C GLY A 54 8.91 -1.33 -0.86
N PHE A 55 8.75 -2.52 -1.44
CA PHE A 55 8.04 -2.72 -2.70
C PHE A 55 6.57 -2.30 -2.60
N ALA A 56 5.85 -2.79 -1.59
CA ALA A 56 4.44 -2.46 -1.39
C ALA A 56 4.22 -0.96 -1.12
N ILE A 57 5.02 -0.39 -0.21
CA ILE A 57 4.97 1.05 0.12
C ILE A 57 5.31 1.91 -1.11
N GLY A 58 6.30 1.49 -1.90
CA GLY A 58 6.68 2.19 -3.13
C GLY A 58 5.55 2.22 -4.16
N ILE A 59 4.80 1.12 -4.31
CA ILE A 59 3.61 1.07 -5.18
C ILE A 59 2.52 2.02 -4.66
N GLY A 60 2.21 1.97 -3.36
CA GLY A 60 1.20 2.85 -2.75
C GLY A 60 1.54 4.33 -2.91
N ALA A 61 2.78 4.73 -2.57
CA ALA A 61 3.26 6.09 -2.78
C ALA A 61 3.21 6.51 -4.26
N GLY A 62 3.61 5.60 -5.17
CA GLY A 62 3.55 5.82 -6.60
C GLY A 62 2.13 6.08 -7.12
N LYS A 63 1.15 5.31 -6.65
CA LYS A 63 -0.28 5.50 -6.97
C LYS A 63 -0.76 6.86 -6.51
N GLU A 64 -0.48 7.27 -5.28
CA GLU A 64 -0.93 8.58 -4.78
C GLU A 64 -0.28 9.75 -5.51
N ILE A 65 1.01 9.64 -5.87
CA ILE A 65 1.70 10.65 -6.69
C ILE A 65 1.10 10.71 -8.10
N TYR A 66 0.72 9.57 -8.66
CA TYR A 66 0.04 9.50 -9.96
C TYR A 66 -1.33 10.17 -9.89
N ASP A 67 -2.14 9.85 -8.87
CA ASP A 67 -3.46 10.43 -8.66
C ASP A 67 -3.40 11.94 -8.42
N LEU A 68 -2.35 12.43 -7.75
CA LEU A 68 -2.13 13.86 -7.56
C LEU A 68 -1.93 14.62 -8.89
N LYS A 69 -1.31 13.96 -9.88
CA LYS A 69 -1.00 14.54 -11.20
C LYS A 69 -2.13 14.34 -12.20
N SER A 70 -3.02 13.39 -11.98
CA SER A 70 -4.14 13.10 -12.87
C SER A 70 -5.26 14.14 -12.72
N PRO A 71 -5.84 14.67 -13.82
CA PRO A 71 -6.98 15.59 -13.76
C PRO A 71 -8.22 15.01 -13.07
N GLU A 72 -8.38 13.69 -13.13
CA GLU A 72 -9.51 12.95 -12.57
C GLU A 72 -9.16 12.22 -11.25
N GLY A 73 -7.86 12.10 -10.94
CA GLY A 73 -7.36 11.43 -9.76
C GLY A 73 -7.55 12.24 -8.48
N HIS A 74 -7.61 11.53 -7.35
CA HIS A 74 -7.67 12.14 -6.04
C HIS A 74 -6.70 11.45 -5.09
N ALA A 75 -5.55 12.08 -4.86
CA ALA A 75 -4.61 11.58 -3.88
C ALA A 75 -5.26 11.59 -2.48
N SER A 76 -5.14 10.49 -1.76
CA SER A 76 -5.61 10.33 -0.40
C SER A 76 -4.48 9.88 0.51
N VAL A 77 -4.18 10.72 1.51
CA VAL A 77 -3.28 10.33 2.60
C VAL A 77 -3.83 9.12 3.36
N LYS A 78 -5.16 8.96 3.39
CA LYS A 78 -5.81 7.85 4.09
C LYS A 78 -5.57 6.51 3.38
N ASP A 79 -5.54 6.52 2.04
CA ASP A 79 -5.14 5.35 1.24
C ASP A 79 -3.70 4.95 1.56
N PHE A 80 -2.78 5.92 1.52
CA PHE A 80 -1.38 5.65 1.84
C PHE A 80 -1.18 5.16 3.27
N VAL A 81 -1.93 5.68 4.24
CA VAL A 81 -1.91 5.17 5.62
C VAL A 81 -2.42 3.73 5.68
N ALA A 82 -3.48 3.39 4.95
CA ALA A 82 -3.96 2.01 4.85
C ALA A 82 -2.90 1.08 4.23
N ASP A 83 -2.17 1.55 3.21
CA ASP A 83 -1.04 0.81 2.63
C ASP A 83 0.07 0.57 3.66
N LEU A 84 0.45 1.58 4.44
CA LEU A 84 1.46 1.46 5.50
C LEU A 84 1.03 0.46 6.58
N LEU A 85 -0.25 0.47 6.97
CA LEU A 85 -0.80 -0.48 7.94
C LEU A 85 -0.79 -1.91 7.40
N GLY A 86 -1.18 -2.10 6.13
CA GLY A 86 -1.16 -3.40 5.47
C GLY A 86 0.25 -4.01 5.43
N ALA A 87 1.23 -3.21 4.99
CA ALA A 87 2.62 -3.62 4.96
C ALA A 87 3.16 -3.91 6.38
N GLY A 88 2.89 -3.03 7.34
CA GLY A 88 3.33 -3.18 8.74
C GLY A 88 2.78 -4.44 9.40
N VAL A 89 1.50 -4.77 9.19
CA VAL A 89 0.90 -6.01 9.72
C VAL A 89 1.57 -7.24 9.11
N THR A 90 1.79 -7.27 7.79
CA THR A 90 2.50 -8.41 7.16
C THR A 90 3.93 -8.54 7.66
N ILE A 91 4.67 -7.42 7.82
CA ILE A 91 6.02 -7.42 8.39
C ILE A 91 6.02 -7.99 9.81
N LEU A 92 5.05 -7.60 10.64
CA LEU A 92 4.90 -8.14 11.99
C LEU A 92 4.65 -9.65 11.94
N MET A 93 3.76 -10.11 11.06
CA MET A 93 3.51 -11.54 10.88
C MET A 93 4.79 -12.30 10.47
N ILE A 94 5.54 -11.79 9.49
CA ILE A 94 6.83 -12.38 9.05
C ILE A 94 7.85 -12.43 10.18
N SER A 95 7.79 -11.51 11.14
CA SER A 95 8.74 -11.46 12.25
C SER A 95 8.37 -12.40 13.40
N LEU A 96 7.14 -12.92 13.41
CA LEU A 96 6.62 -13.84 14.42
C LEU A 96 6.75 -15.33 14.03
N PHE A 97 7.08 -15.61 12.77
CA PHE A 97 7.24 -16.96 12.21
C PHE A 97 8.60 -17.11 11.52
#